data_AF-A0A523HTQ2-F1
#
_entry.id   AF-A0A523HTQ2-F1
#
_cell.length_a   1.000
_cell.length_b   1.000
_cell.length_c   1.000
_cell.angle_alpha   90.00
_cell.angle_beta   90.00
_cell.angle_gamma   90.00
#
_symmetry.space_group_name_H-M   'P 1'
#
loop_
_entity.id
_entity.type
_entity.pdbx_description
1 polymer ?
#
loop_
_entity_poly.entity_id
_entity_poly.type
_entity_poly.pdbx_seq_one_letter_code
_entity_poly.pdbx_strand_id
1 'polypeptide(L)'
;MEIISTILNSFFGFLFFPFKTLAPVWGMLFVSFASGIIMLLIFKATSDQAGIKKAKNKVRGHFLAIRLYRDDLGLMFGTVKNLLISNFLYLKKAFRPMLFLMIPVGIILLHLAGRYEKRPFQIGETTVLTLRLAENTSWEQLKKVEIDVPDGLKLETPPVRIVQLSEISWRIRVEEQGEYWVAFKLADHVVKKKIVVNEILLPLDSKVTRSSFSTLLSNTDESSLPESGPFLAIEMAYPKREFDMFGFELHWLLSFFLLSLVSGFAFKRFLRVEF
;
A
#
# COMPACT_ATOMS: atom_id res chain seq x y z
N MET A 1 19.45 -1.91 0.94
CA MET A 1 17.99 -1.77 1.19
C MET A 1 17.54 -0.37 0.77
N GLU A 2 18.19 0.67 1.29
CA GLU A 2 17.88 2.09 0.96
C GLU A 2 17.94 2.42 -0.55
N ILE A 3 18.86 1.82 -1.31
CA ILE A 3 18.94 2.04 -2.76
C ILE A 3 17.66 1.53 -3.47
N ILE A 4 17.13 0.39 -3.06
CA ILE A 4 15.93 -0.21 -3.68
C ILE A 4 14.72 0.65 -3.36
N SER A 5 14.53 1.06 -2.10
CA SER A 5 13.43 1.95 -1.73
C SER A 5 13.54 3.30 -2.41
N THR A 6 14.73 3.87 -2.52
CA THR A 6 14.96 5.14 -3.26
C THR A 6 14.59 5.02 -4.73
N ILE A 7 15.00 3.92 -5.40
CA ILE A 7 14.65 3.67 -6.81
C ILE A 7 13.14 3.51 -6.97
N LEU A 8 12.49 2.74 -6.10
CA LEU A 8 11.05 2.53 -6.14
C LEU A 8 10.29 3.84 -5.87
N ASN A 9 10.67 4.59 -4.83
CA ASN A 9 10.09 5.90 -4.50
C ASN A 9 10.26 6.89 -5.65
N SER A 10 11.43 6.91 -6.30
CA SER A 10 11.69 7.73 -7.49
C SER A 10 10.83 7.32 -8.67
N PHE A 11 10.73 6.01 -8.95
CA PHE A 11 9.90 5.47 -10.03
C PHE A 11 8.43 5.82 -9.83
N PHE A 12 7.87 5.55 -8.65
CA PHE A 12 6.47 5.89 -8.35
C PHE A 12 6.27 7.40 -8.23
N GLY A 13 7.27 8.15 -7.75
CA GLY A 13 7.26 9.62 -7.73
C GLY A 13 7.14 10.21 -9.12
N PHE A 14 7.91 9.67 -10.08
CA PHE A 14 7.82 10.02 -11.50
C PHE A 14 6.49 9.58 -12.12
N LEU A 15 6.07 8.33 -11.86
CA LEU A 15 4.81 7.76 -12.37
C LEU A 15 3.59 8.60 -11.95
N PHE A 16 3.59 9.11 -10.72
CA PHE A 16 2.50 9.92 -10.16
C PHE A 16 2.69 11.43 -10.36
N PHE A 17 3.83 11.89 -10.87
CA PHE A 17 4.13 13.31 -11.07
C PHE A 17 3.02 14.09 -11.79
N PRO A 18 2.48 13.64 -12.94
CA PRO A 18 1.44 14.39 -13.65
C PRO A 18 0.08 14.37 -12.94
N PHE A 19 -0.12 13.48 -11.96
CA PHE A 19 -1.38 13.30 -11.24
C PHE A 19 -1.37 13.95 -9.86
N LYS A 20 -0.28 14.63 -9.48
CA LYS A 20 -0.12 15.24 -8.15
C LYS A 20 -1.20 16.26 -7.81
N THR A 21 -1.56 17.10 -8.77
CA THR A 21 -2.54 18.19 -8.61
C THR A 21 -3.92 17.85 -9.15
N LEU A 22 -4.07 16.67 -9.78
CA LEU A 22 -5.34 16.21 -10.32
C LEU A 22 -6.13 15.45 -9.26
N ALA A 23 -7.44 15.28 -9.50
CA ALA A 23 -8.27 14.42 -8.66
C ALA A 23 -7.64 13.01 -8.56
N PRO A 24 -7.59 12.40 -7.36
CA PRO A 24 -6.93 11.11 -7.12
C PRO A 24 -7.37 9.99 -8.07
N VAL A 25 -8.60 10.05 -8.59
CA VAL A 25 -9.16 9.07 -9.54
C VAL A 25 -8.28 8.90 -10.78
N TRP A 26 -7.67 9.96 -11.31
CA TRP A 26 -6.86 9.88 -12.52
C TRP A 26 -5.58 9.08 -12.33
N GLY A 27 -4.88 9.31 -11.21
CA GLY A 27 -3.72 8.51 -10.84
C GLY A 27 -4.10 7.04 -10.63
N MET A 28 -5.25 6.78 -10.00
CA MET A 28 -5.76 5.42 -9.78
C MET A 28 -6.10 4.70 -11.09
N LEU A 29 -6.77 5.39 -12.03
CA LEU A 29 -7.09 4.84 -13.36
C LEU A 29 -5.82 4.46 -14.12
N PHE A 30 -4.86 5.38 -14.18
CA PHE A 30 -3.61 5.17 -14.89
C PHE A 30 -2.80 4.00 -14.30
N VAL A 31 -2.59 3.98 -12.98
CA VAL A 31 -1.80 2.92 -12.35
C VAL A 31 -2.51 1.56 -12.43
N SER A 32 -3.84 1.53 -12.30
CA SER A 32 -4.60 0.29 -12.44
C SER A 32 -4.56 -0.24 -13.86
N PHE A 33 -4.66 0.65 -14.86
CA PHE A 33 -4.54 0.30 -16.25
C PHE A 33 -3.17 -0.34 -16.57
N ALA A 34 -2.10 0.37 -16.21
CA ALA A 34 -0.72 -0.10 -16.39
C ALA A 34 -0.47 -1.41 -15.66
N SER A 35 -0.93 -1.51 -14.40
CA SER A 35 -0.78 -2.72 -13.58
C SER A 35 -1.53 -3.90 -14.19
N GLY A 36 -2.74 -3.71 -14.70
CA GLY A 36 -3.51 -4.76 -15.38
C GLY A 36 -2.76 -5.35 -16.58
N ILE A 37 -2.11 -4.50 -17.39
CA ILE A 37 -1.28 -4.94 -18.52
C ILE A 37 -0.05 -5.70 -18.03
N ILE A 38 0.69 -5.14 -17.07
CA ILE A 38 1.90 -5.77 -16.51
C ILE A 38 1.57 -7.14 -15.91
N MET A 39 0.53 -7.22 -15.09
CA MET A 39 0.06 -8.47 -14.48
C MET A 39 -0.29 -9.50 -15.55
N LEU A 40 -0.95 -9.09 -16.63
CA LEU A 40 -1.30 -10.00 -17.71
C LEU A 40 -0.09 -10.52 -18.49
N LEU A 41 0.93 -9.68 -18.71
CA LEU A 41 2.20 -10.08 -19.32
C LEU A 41 2.97 -11.06 -18.44
N ILE A 42 3.07 -10.78 -17.14
CA ILE A 42 3.71 -11.68 -16.16
C ILE A 42 2.97 -13.01 -16.10
N PHE A 43 1.63 -12.97 -16.03
CA PHE A 43 0.81 -14.18 -16.04
C PHE A 43 1.09 -15.00 -17.29
N LYS A 44 1.11 -14.37 -18.47
CA LYS A 44 1.42 -15.03 -19.74
C LYS A 44 2.78 -15.71 -19.74
N ALA A 45 3.81 -14.99 -19.26
CA ALA A 45 5.19 -15.46 -19.28
C ALA A 45 5.44 -16.62 -18.30
N THR A 46 4.69 -16.69 -17.21
CA THR A 46 4.94 -17.64 -16.11
C THR A 46 3.96 -18.82 -16.08
N SER A 47 2.90 -18.77 -16.88
CA SER A 47 1.87 -19.82 -16.95
C SER A 47 2.05 -20.78 -18.12
N ASP A 48 1.66 -22.05 -17.92
CA ASP A 48 1.57 -23.05 -18.98
C ASP A 48 0.30 -22.80 -19.83
N GLN A 49 0.42 -21.90 -20.80
CA GLN A 49 -0.68 -21.48 -21.69
C GLN A 49 -1.31 -22.66 -22.44
N ALA A 50 -0.49 -23.60 -22.92
CA ALA A 50 -0.98 -24.79 -23.63
C ALA A 50 -1.75 -25.73 -22.68
N GLY A 51 -1.23 -25.94 -21.48
CA GLY A 51 -1.88 -26.74 -20.47
C GLY A 51 -3.15 -26.12 -19.90
N ILE A 52 -3.21 -24.80 -19.77
CA ILE A 52 -4.41 -24.04 -19.38
C ILE A 52 -5.49 -24.23 -20.44
N LYS A 53 -5.14 -24.05 -21.73
CA LYS A 53 -6.08 -24.26 -22.84
C LYS A 53 -6.64 -25.68 -22.88
N LYS A 54 -5.77 -26.69 -22.69
CA LYS A 54 -6.19 -28.10 -22.60
C LYS A 54 -7.12 -28.35 -21.41
N ALA A 55 -6.78 -27.85 -20.22
CA ALA A 55 -7.60 -28.01 -19.03
C ALA A 55 -8.98 -27.33 -19.18
N LYS A 56 -9.02 -26.13 -19.73
CA LYS A 56 -10.26 -25.38 -20.03
C LYS A 56 -11.17 -26.12 -21.01
N ASN A 57 -10.60 -26.70 -22.07
CA ASN A 57 -11.36 -27.54 -23.01
C ASN A 57 -11.93 -28.79 -22.32
N LYS A 58 -11.17 -29.41 -21.41
CA LYS A 58 -11.64 -30.56 -20.62
C LYS A 58 -12.79 -30.18 -19.68
N VAL A 59 -12.69 -29.05 -18.99
CA VAL A 59 -13.78 -28.52 -18.14
C VAL A 59 -15.04 -28.24 -18.96
N ARG A 60 -14.91 -27.63 -20.15
CA ARG A 60 -16.03 -27.43 -21.07
C ARG A 60 -16.68 -28.76 -21.48
N GLY A 61 -15.85 -29.77 -21.79
CA GLY A 61 -16.33 -31.13 -22.10
C GLY A 61 -17.13 -31.76 -20.95
N HIS A 62 -16.68 -31.58 -19.70
CA HIS A 62 -17.43 -32.06 -18.54
C HIS A 62 -18.77 -31.32 -18.34
N PHE A 63 -18.85 -30.02 -18.60
CA PHE A 63 -20.14 -29.30 -18.58
C PHE A 63 -21.11 -29.80 -19.64
N LEU A 64 -20.63 -30.10 -20.85
CA LEU A 64 -21.42 -30.74 -21.90
C LEU A 64 -21.90 -32.13 -21.50
N ALA A 65 -21.03 -32.93 -20.88
CA ALA A 65 -21.38 -34.26 -20.37
C ALA A 65 -22.45 -34.22 -19.27
N ILE A 66 -22.38 -33.27 -18.33
CA ILE A 66 -23.43 -33.08 -17.31
C ILE A 66 -24.79 -32.79 -17.97
N ARG A 67 -24.80 -31.99 -19.05
CA ARG A 67 -26.03 -31.70 -19.80
C ARG A 67 -26.55 -32.93 -20.57
N LEU A 68 -25.66 -33.81 -21.03
CA LEU A 68 -26.00 -34.99 -21.82
C LEU A 68 -26.47 -36.18 -20.96
N TYR A 69 -25.85 -36.40 -19.79
CA TYR A 69 -26.14 -37.52 -18.88
C TYR A 69 -27.05 -37.13 -17.72
N ARG A 70 -28.00 -36.22 -17.97
CA ARG A 70 -28.86 -35.67 -16.90
C ARG A 70 -29.73 -36.75 -16.22
N ASP A 71 -30.03 -37.82 -16.95
CA ASP A 71 -30.96 -38.88 -16.53
C ASP A 71 -30.27 -40.08 -15.87
N ASP A 72 -28.93 -40.11 -15.84
CA ASP A 72 -28.14 -41.14 -15.14
C ASP A 72 -27.35 -40.51 -13.98
N LEU A 73 -27.88 -40.66 -12.77
CA LEU A 73 -27.29 -40.09 -11.55
C LEU A 73 -25.88 -40.66 -11.28
N GLY A 74 -25.61 -41.92 -11.59
CA GLY A 74 -24.31 -42.55 -11.36
C GLY A 74 -23.22 -41.96 -12.26
N LEU A 75 -23.52 -41.84 -13.56
CA LEU A 75 -22.64 -41.18 -14.53
C LEU A 75 -22.48 -39.68 -14.24
N MET A 76 -23.53 -39.02 -13.74
CA MET A 76 -23.50 -37.62 -13.33
C MET A 76 -22.52 -37.39 -12.17
N PHE A 77 -22.58 -38.17 -11.09
CA PHE A 77 -21.66 -38.02 -9.95
C PHE A 77 -20.20 -38.27 -10.35
N GLY A 78 -19.94 -39.28 -11.19
CA GLY A 78 -18.60 -39.52 -11.75
C GLY A 78 -18.09 -38.33 -12.58
N THR A 79 -18.98 -37.69 -13.35
CA THR A 79 -18.66 -36.51 -14.16
C THR A 79 -18.38 -35.28 -13.29
N VAL A 80 -19.16 -35.05 -12.23
CA VAL A 80 -18.92 -33.98 -11.25
C VAL A 80 -17.59 -34.18 -10.54
N LYS A 81 -17.26 -35.40 -10.09
CA LYS A 81 -15.94 -35.71 -9.50
C LYS A 81 -14.80 -35.39 -10.47
N ASN A 82 -14.92 -35.81 -11.72
CA ASN A 82 -13.91 -35.55 -12.75
C ASN A 82 -13.79 -34.05 -13.11
N LEU A 83 -14.90 -33.31 -13.07
CA LEU A 83 -14.93 -31.85 -13.21
C LEU A 83 -14.17 -31.18 -12.05
N LEU A 84 -14.44 -31.58 -10.81
CA LEU A 84 -13.77 -31.04 -9.62
C LEU A 84 -12.26 -31.31 -9.66
N ILE A 85 -11.84 -32.54 -9.98
CA ILE A 85 -10.41 -32.88 -10.13
C ILE A 85 -9.78 -32.06 -11.26
N SER A 86 -10.44 -31.94 -12.40
CA SER A 86 -9.94 -31.17 -13.53
C SER A 86 -9.83 -29.68 -13.20
N ASN A 87 -10.77 -29.13 -12.43
CA ASN A 87 -10.73 -27.76 -11.94
C ASN A 87 -9.59 -27.56 -10.91
N PHE A 88 -9.39 -28.53 -10.01
CA PHE A 88 -8.26 -28.48 -9.06
C PHE A 88 -6.90 -28.49 -9.78
N LEU A 89 -6.74 -29.36 -10.79
CA LEU A 89 -5.53 -29.39 -11.61
C LEU A 89 -5.33 -28.09 -12.40
N TYR A 90 -6.42 -27.47 -12.85
CA TYR A 90 -6.38 -26.14 -13.48
C TYR A 90 -5.92 -25.07 -12.48
N LEU A 91 -6.51 -25.01 -11.28
CA LEU A 91 -6.12 -24.07 -10.22
C LEU A 91 -4.65 -24.26 -9.81
N LYS A 92 -4.18 -25.51 -9.71
CA LYS A 92 -2.77 -25.82 -9.44
C LYS A 92 -1.84 -25.24 -10.50
N LYS A 93 -2.23 -25.22 -11.77
CA LYS A 93 -1.46 -24.58 -12.84
C LYS A 93 -1.47 -23.06 -12.76
N ALA A 94 -2.54 -22.46 -12.25
CA ALA A 94 -2.63 -21.02 -11.98
C ALA A 94 -1.86 -20.59 -10.72
N PHE A 95 -1.51 -21.52 -9.83
CA PHE A 95 -0.77 -21.17 -8.61
C PHE A 95 0.64 -20.62 -8.87
N ARG A 96 1.37 -21.20 -9.85
CA ARG A 96 2.70 -20.72 -10.22
C ARG A 96 2.70 -19.23 -10.62
N PRO A 97 1.92 -18.78 -11.63
CA PRO A 97 1.90 -17.37 -12.01
C PRO A 97 1.39 -16.46 -10.87
N MET A 98 0.50 -16.94 -10.00
CA MET A 98 0.07 -16.17 -8.81
C MET A 98 1.25 -15.83 -7.88
N LEU A 99 2.16 -16.78 -7.61
CA LEU A 99 3.35 -16.51 -6.79
C LEU A 99 4.24 -15.42 -7.41
N PHE A 100 4.42 -15.45 -8.73
CA PHE A 100 5.18 -14.41 -9.42
C PHE A 100 4.48 -13.05 -9.41
N LEU A 101 3.14 -13.02 -9.38
CA LEU A 101 2.34 -11.80 -9.30
C LEU A 101 2.31 -11.20 -7.89
N MET A 102 2.47 -12.00 -6.83
CA MET A 102 2.45 -11.50 -5.45
C MET A 102 3.52 -10.43 -5.20
N ILE A 103 4.71 -10.61 -5.77
CA ILE A 103 5.84 -9.68 -5.58
C ILE A 103 5.53 -8.29 -6.17
N PRO A 104 5.27 -8.14 -7.49
CA PRO A 104 5.00 -6.82 -8.08
C PRO A 104 3.70 -6.21 -7.55
N VAL A 105 2.64 -7.00 -7.33
CA VAL A 105 1.39 -6.48 -6.77
C VAL A 105 1.61 -5.98 -5.34
N GLY A 106 2.36 -6.70 -4.51
CA GLY A 106 2.71 -6.25 -3.16
C GLY A 106 3.44 -4.90 -3.19
N ILE A 107 4.44 -4.75 -4.05
CA ILE A 107 5.17 -3.48 -4.22
C ILE A 107 4.21 -2.34 -4.65
N ILE A 108 3.38 -2.58 -5.66
CA ILE A 108 2.40 -1.58 -6.12
C ILE A 108 1.45 -1.19 -4.99
N LEU A 109 0.91 -2.17 -4.26
CA LEU A 109 -0.03 -1.92 -3.15
C LEU A 109 0.59 -1.11 -2.03
N LEU A 110 1.86 -1.35 -1.69
CA LEU A 110 2.57 -0.55 -0.67
C LEU A 110 2.66 0.92 -1.09
N HIS A 111 3.04 1.18 -2.33
CA HIS A 111 3.14 2.55 -2.85
C HIS A 111 1.79 3.22 -3.08
N LEU A 112 0.75 2.47 -3.41
CA LEU A 112 -0.62 2.97 -3.44
C LEU A 112 -1.12 3.28 -2.04
N ALA A 113 -0.88 2.41 -1.06
CA ALA A 113 -1.30 2.64 0.33
C ALA A 113 -0.70 3.95 0.87
N GLY A 114 0.61 4.17 0.69
CA GLY A 114 1.25 5.42 1.09
C GLY A 114 0.61 6.68 0.46
N ARG A 115 0.01 6.56 -0.73
CA ARG A 115 -0.63 7.69 -1.43
C ARG A 115 -2.12 7.77 -1.22
N TYR A 116 -2.85 6.68 -1.08
CA TYR A 116 -4.33 6.66 -1.13
C TYR A 116 -4.99 6.28 0.19
N GLU A 117 -4.24 5.79 1.17
CA GLU A 117 -4.80 5.48 2.50
C GLU A 117 -5.04 6.75 3.33
N LYS A 118 -4.15 7.74 3.18
CA LYS A 118 -4.09 8.96 3.99
C LYS A 118 -4.02 10.18 3.11
N ARG A 119 -4.45 11.33 3.65
CA ARG A 119 -4.27 12.63 3.01
C ARG A 119 -3.43 13.57 3.89
N PRO A 120 -2.78 14.58 3.28
CA PRO A 120 -2.13 15.64 4.04
C PRO A 120 -3.16 16.43 4.85
N PHE A 121 -2.66 17.18 5.84
CA PHE A 121 -3.53 17.98 6.69
C PHE A 121 -4.09 19.18 5.93
N GLN A 122 -5.27 19.62 6.37
CA GLN A 122 -5.88 20.90 6.01
C GLN A 122 -5.68 21.91 7.14
N ILE A 123 -5.76 23.19 6.80
CA ILE A 123 -5.64 24.27 7.77
C ILE A 123 -6.75 24.13 8.83
N GLY A 124 -6.36 24.25 10.10
CA GLY A 124 -7.24 24.11 11.26
C GLY A 124 -7.35 22.69 11.81
N GLU A 125 -6.84 21.67 11.11
CA GLU A 125 -6.81 20.30 11.62
C GLU A 125 -5.77 20.12 12.73
N THR A 126 -6.06 19.20 13.64
CA THR A 126 -5.17 18.83 14.75
C THR A 126 -4.73 17.38 14.63
N THR A 127 -3.48 17.09 14.97
CA THR A 127 -2.95 15.73 15.04
C THR A 127 -2.20 15.50 16.34
N VAL A 128 -2.07 14.23 16.70
CA VAL A 128 -1.20 13.79 17.81
C VAL A 128 0.06 13.23 17.20
N LEU A 129 1.17 13.81 17.62
CA LEU A 129 2.52 13.40 17.27
C LEU A 129 3.10 12.66 18.47
N THR A 130 3.44 11.39 18.28
CA THR A 130 3.95 10.50 19.33
C THR A 130 5.38 10.09 19.02
N LEU A 131 6.28 10.32 19.96
CA LEU A 131 7.67 9.90 19.93
C LEU A 131 7.86 8.73 20.90
N ARG A 132 8.37 7.62 20.37
CA ARG A 132 8.77 6.45 21.16
C ARG A 132 10.29 6.43 21.32
N LEU A 133 10.76 6.30 22.55
CA LEU A 133 12.17 6.16 22.89
C LEU A 133 12.53 4.70 23.17
N ALA A 134 13.82 4.40 23.29
CA ALA A 134 14.34 3.07 23.63
C ALA A 134 13.67 2.52 24.90
N GLU A 135 13.47 1.20 24.94
CA GLU A 135 12.93 0.54 26.13
C GLU A 135 13.78 0.86 27.37
N ASN A 136 13.14 1.01 28.53
CA ASN A 136 13.75 1.42 29.79
C ASN A 136 14.33 2.86 29.81
N THR A 137 13.79 3.76 28.98
CA THR A 137 14.12 5.19 29.10
C THR A 137 13.63 5.74 30.45
N SER A 138 14.55 6.33 31.21
CA SER A 138 14.25 6.93 32.52
C SER A 138 13.41 8.20 32.42
N TRP A 139 12.68 8.53 33.49
CA TRP A 139 11.92 9.78 33.60
C TRP A 139 12.75 11.03 33.33
N GLU A 140 14.01 11.05 33.79
CA GLU A 140 14.93 12.18 33.60
C GLU A 140 15.35 12.34 32.13
N GLN A 141 15.42 11.26 31.37
CA GLN A 141 15.64 11.33 29.92
C GLN A 141 14.40 11.83 29.19
N LEU A 142 13.19 11.38 29.58
CA LEU A 142 11.94 11.84 28.98
C LEU A 142 11.69 13.34 29.19
N LYS A 143 12.12 13.89 30.33
CA LYS A 143 12.04 15.34 30.62
C LYS A 143 12.92 16.17 29.70
N LYS A 144 14.10 15.65 29.32
CA LYS A 144 15.10 16.34 28.49
C LYS A 144 14.76 16.35 27.00
N VAL A 145 13.68 15.69 26.58
CA VAL A 145 13.23 15.73 25.19
C VAL A 145 12.60 17.08 24.91
N GLU A 146 13.19 17.80 23.97
CA GLU A 146 12.69 19.07 23.45
C GLU A 146 12.07 18.86 22.07
N ILE A 147 11.00 19.62 21.79
CA ILE A 147 10.33 19.66 20.51
C ILE A 147 10.49 21.07 19.92
N ASP A 148 10.93 21.12 18.67
CA ASP A 148 11.10 22.33 17.89
C ASP A 148 10.00 22.35 16.83
N VAL A 149 9.03 23.24 17.03
CA VAL A 149 7.86 23.38 16.16
C VAL A 149 8.02 24.68 15.37
N PRO A 150 8.14 24.61 14.03
CA PRO A 150 8.31 25.80 13.20
C PRO A 150 7.03 26.65 13.13
N ASP A 151 7.20 27.92 12.75
CA ASP A 151 6.08 28.83 12.46
C ASP A 151 5.13 28.20 11.41
N GLY A 152 3.82 28.34 11.62
CA GLY A 152 2.77 27.69 10.83
C GLY A 152 2.18 26.42 11.48
N LEU A 153 2.82 25.91 12.54
CA LEU A 153 2.30 24.85 13.41
C LEU A 153 2.20 25.36 14.84
N LYS A 154 1.12 25.01 15.53
CA LYS A 154 0.88 25.42 16.91
C LYS A 154 0.77 24.23 17.85
N LEU A 155 1.56 24.27 18.92
CA LEU A 155 1.48 23.29 20.00
C LEU A 155 0.30 23.63 20.91
N GLU A 156 -0.74 22.80 20.91
CA GLU A 156 -1.96 23.06 21.68
C GLU A 156 -1.84 22.62 23.14
N THR A 157 -1.09 21.54 23.39
CA THR A 157 -1.03 20.90 24.70
C THR A 157 0.42 20.70 25.13
N PRO A 158 0.73 20.85 26.44
CA PRO A 158 2.00 20.39 26.98
C PRO A 158 2.26 18.90 26.68
N PRO A 159 3.53 18.47 26.62
CA PRO A 159 3.91 17.07 26.41
C PRO A 159 3.29 16.14 27.45
N VAL A 160 2.58 15.12 26.97
CA VAL A 160 2.14 13.98 27.79
C VAL A 160 3.23 12.90 27.72
N ARG A 161 3.75 12.48 28.88
CA ARG A 161 4.85 11.51 28.99
C ARG A 161 4.38 10.23 29.69
N ILE A 162 4.64 9.07 29.09
CA ILE A 162 4.28 7.76 29.64
C ILE A 162 5.57 6.95 29.82
N VAL A 163 6.02 6.82 31.06
CA VAL A 163 7.31 6.16 31.40
C VAL A 163 7.29 4.68 31.01
N GLN A 164 6.19 3.98 31.32
CA GLN A 164 6.02 2.55 31.09
C GLN A 164 6.12 2.18 29.61
N LEU A 165 5.71 3.08 28.72
CA LEU A 165 5.78 2.89 27.26
C LEU A 165 7.01 3.57 26.64
N SER A 166 7.77 4.36 27.43
CA SER A 166 8.83 5.25 26.91
C SER A 166 8.33 6.19 25.80
N GLU A 167 7.13 6.75 25.98
CA GLU A 167 6.44 7.56 24.97
C GLU A 167 6.24 9.01 25.41
N ILE A 168 6.29 9.91 24.43
CA ILE A 168 5.93 11.32 24.60
C ILE A 168 4.98 11.71 23.47
N SER A 169 3.86 12.33 23.81
CA SER A 169 2.84 12.75 22.85
C SER A 169 2.56 14.25 22.94
N TRP A 170 2.41 14.89 21.79
CA TRP A 170 2.04 16.30 21.64
C TRP A 170 0.84 16.43 20.71
N ARG A 171 -0.08 17.33 21.04
CA ARG A 171 -1.13 17.75 20.10
C ARG A 171 -0.69 19.01 19.38
N ILE A 172 -0.70 18.95 18.05
CA ILE A 172 -0.29 20.03 17.16
C ILE A 172 -1.48 20.41 16.28
N ARG A 173 -1.75 21.70 16.16
CA ARG A 173 -2.68 22.30 15.21
C ARG A 173 -1.91 22.85 14.02
N VAL A 174 -2.46 22.64 12.83
CA VAL A 174 -1.98 23.24 11.59
C VAL A 174 -2.63 24.60 11.39
N GLU A 175 -1.84 25.66 11.27
CA GLU A 175 -2.36 27.03 11.08
C GLU A 175 -2.13 27.55 9.66
N GLU A 176 -1.06 27.12 8.99
CA GLU A 176 -0.70 27.60 7.66
C GLU A 176 -0.45 26.45 6.67
N GLN A 177 -0.60 26.74 5.38
CA GLN A 177 -0.28 25.81 4.30
C GLN A 177 1.24 25.78 4.09
N GLY A 178 1.81 24.57 4.02
CA GLY A 178 3.25 24.43 3.82
C GLY A 178 3.77 23.03 4.08
N GLU A 179 5.09 22.90 3.97
CA GLU A 179 5.83 21.72 4.40
C GLU A 179 6.69 22.11 5.61
N TYR A 180 6.44 21.44 6.73
CA TYR A 180 7.07 21.76 8.01
C TYR A 180 7.90 20.58 8.49
N TRP A 181 9.06 20.87 9.08
CA TRP A 181 9.90 19.87 9.72
C TRP A 181 9.86 20.08 11.22
N VAL A 182 9.22 19.15 11.93
CA VAL A 182 9.24 19.14 13.40
C VAL A 182 10.47 18.38 13.85
N ALA A 183 11.33 19.00 14.65
CA ALA A 183 12.55 18.38 15.15
C ALA A 183 12.39 18.00 16.63
N PHE A 184 12.89 16.83 16.99
CA PHE A 184 12.99 16.36 18.36
C PHE A 184 14.45 16.28 18.74
N LYS A 185 14.80 16.87 19.89
CA LYS A 185 16.17 16.93 20.39
C LYS A 185 16.27 16.18 21.71
N LEU A 186 17.28 15.32 21.82
CA LEU A 186 17.65 14.66 23.07
C LEU A 186 19.18 14.53 23.12
N ALA A 187 19.81 15.32 23.99
CA ALA A 187 21.27 15.48 24.02
C ALA A 187 21.79 15.82 22.60
N ASP A 188 22.72 15.03 22.06
CA ASP A 188 23.30 15.25 20.73
C ASP A 188 22.49 14.66 19.57
N HIS A 189 21.36 14.00 19.86
CA HIS A 189 20.54 13.35 18.84
C HIS A 189 19.38 14.25 18.42
N VAL A 190 19.29 14.51 17.12
CA VAL A 190 18.19 15.27 16.50
C VAL A 190 17.52 14.39 15.46
N VAL A 191 16.20 14.21 15.59
CA VAL A 191 15.38 13.50 14.61
C VAL A 191 14.29 14.43 14.11
N LYS A 192 13.97 14.34 12.82
CA LYS A 192 13.00 15.23 12.17
C LYS A 192 11.85 14.42 11.61
N LYS A 193 10.65 14.99 11.66
CA LYS A 193 9.45 14.45 11.03
C LYS A 193 8.83 15.50 10.12
N LYS A 194 8.47 15.12 8.89
CA LYS A 194 7.82 16.03 7.95
C LYS A 194 6.32 16.05 8.22
N ILE A 195 5.75 17.25 8.25
CA ILE A 195 4.31 17.50 8.27
C ILE A 195 3.99 18.26 6.99
N VAL A 196 3.09 17.69 6.20
CA VAL A 196 2.68 18.28 4.91
C VAL A 196 1.24 18.75 5.03
N VAL A 197 1.03 20.02 4.70
CA VAL A 197 -0.26 20.70 4.71
C VAL A 197 -0.52 21.18 3.29
N ASN A 198 -1.16 20.35 2.48
CA ASN A 198 -1.51 20.67 1.10
C ASN A 198 -2.63 19.77 0.58
N GLU A 199 -3.13 20.09 -0.62
CA GLU A 199 -4.16 19.30 -1.30
C GLU A 199 -3.58 18.34 -2.36
N ILE A 200 -2.28 18.08 -2.30
CA ILE A 200 -1.55 17.36 -3.35
C ILE A 200 -1.56 15.85 -3.05
N LEU A 201 -1.62 15.04 -4.10
CA LEU A 201 -1.40 13.60 -4.02
C LEU A 201 0.08 13.30 -3.77
N LEU A 202 0.44 13.04 -2.52
CA LEU A 202 1.79 12.71 -2.08
C LEU A 202 1.78 11.43 -1.24
N PRO A 203 2.88 10.64 -1.25
CA PRO A 203 3.03 9.57 -0.30
C PRO A 203 3.22 10.11 1.12
N LEU A 204 2.60 9.47 2.09
CA LEU A 204 2.66 9.83 3.51
C LEU A 204 2.95 8.59 4.36
N ASP A 205 4.01 8.67 5.16
CA ASP A 205 4.30 7.65 6.17
C ASP A 205 3.80 8.13 7.55
N SER A 206 2.86 7.38 8.13
CA SER A 206 2.37 7.62 9.49
C SER A 206 3.36 7.22 10.57
N LYS A 207 4.38 6.43 10.23
CA LYS A 207 5.35 5.88 11.18
C LYS A 207 6.75 5.83 10.58
N VAL A 208 7.71 6.43 11.26
CA VAL A 208 9.15 6.29 10.98
C VAL A 208 9.73 5.39 12.07
N THR A 209 10.50 4.37 11.70
CA THR A 209 11.08 3.39 12.64
C THR A 209 12.53 3.09 12.26
N ARG A 210 13.30 2.50 13.18
CA ARG A 210 14.69 2.07 12.95
C ARG A 210 14.88 0.89 12.00
N SER A 211 13.82 0.16 11.62
CA SER A 211 14.00 -1.14 10.97
C SER A 211 14.42 -1.00 9.51
N SER A 212 15.53 -1.64 9.15
CA SER A 212 16.00 -1.75 7.76
C SER A 212 14.96 -2.40 6.83
N PHE A 213 14.09 -3.28 7.34
CA PHE A 213 12.99 -3.86 6.56
C PHE A 213 11.82 -2.87 6.37
N SER A 214 11.61 -1.96 7.33
CA SER A 214 10.63 -0.88 7.17
C SER A 214 11.06 0.18 6.16
N THR A 215 12.37 0.34 5.90
CA THR A 215 12.87 1.24 4.83
C THR A 215 12.40 0.82 3.44
N LEU A 216 12.26 -0.49 3.18
CA LEU A 216 11.73 -1.01 1.91
C LEU A 216 10.24 -0.73 1.73
N LEU A 217 9.52 -0.57 2.84
CA LEU A 217 8.08 -0.32 2.87
C LEU A 217 7.75 1.18 2.98
N SER A 218 8.76 2.01 3.23
CA SER A 218 8.62 3.45 3.38
C SER A 218 8.36 4.09 2.01
N ASN A 219 7.32 4.89 1.95
CA ASN A 219 6.88 5.54 0.71
C ASN A 219 7.38 6.97 0.59
N THR A 220 8.12 7.45 1.59
CA THR A 220 8.65 8.81 1.66
C THR A 220 10.18 8.80 1.70
N ASP A 221 10.78 9.91 1.30
CA ASP A 221 12.23 10.15 1.43
C ASP A 221 12.64 10.53 2.86
N GLU A 222 11.77 10.28 3.86
CA GLU A 222 12.14 10.46 5.26
C GLU A 222 13.20 9.42 5.61
N SER A 223 14.42 9.90 5.88
CA SER A 223 15.52 9.04 6.31
C SER A 223 15.08 8.26 7.55
N SER A 224 15.31 6.95 7.54
CA SER A 224 14.99 6.11 8.70
C SER A 224 15.78 6.57 9.92
N LEU A 225 15.21 6.36 11.10
CA LEU A 225 15.86 6.74 12.35
C LEU A 225 17.21 6.01 12.47
N PRO A 226 18.28 6.65 13.00
CA PRO A 226 19.56 6.00 13.20
C PRO A 226 19.41 4.68 13.95
N GLU A 227 20.05 3.60 13.46
CA GLU A 227 19.94 2.27 14.08
C GLU A 227 20.44 2.29 15.54
N SER A 228 21.47 3.10 15.82
CA SER A 228 21.98 3.45 17.14
C SER A 228 21.50 4.84 17.56
N GLY A 229 20.67 4.90 18.59
CA GLY A 229 20.19 6.17 19.15
C GLY A 229 19.17 5.96 20.27
N PRO A 230 18.58 7.03 20.82
CA PRO A 230 17.56 6.95 21.86
C PRO A 230 16.12 6.89 21.29
N PHE A 231 15.88 7.24 20.02
CA PHE A 231 14.53 7.32 19.41
C PHE A 231 14.16 6.04 18.65
N LEU A 232 13.11 5.32 19.01
CA LEU A 232 12.68 4.07 18.35
C LEU A 232 11.72 4.32 17.18
N ALA A 233 10.72 5.17 17.39
CA ALA A 233 9.71 5.46 16.39
C ALA A 233 9.11 6.85 16.55
N ILE A 234 8.69 7.44 15.44
CA ILE A 234 7.88 8.65 15.40
C ILE A 234 6.58 8.29 14.70
N GLU A 235 5.45 8.47 15.39
CA GLU A 235 4.11 8.14 14.91
C GLU A 235 3.27 9.41 14.81
N MET A 236 2.49 9.50 13.72
CA MET A 236 1.59 10.60 13.45
C MET A 236 0.30 10.07 12.84
N ALA A 237 -0.83 10.51 13.39
CA ALA A 237 -2.14 10.17 12.89
C ALA A 237 -2.55 11.13 11.76
N TYR A 238 -2.45 10.68 10.52
CA TYR A 238 -2.98 11.40 9.36
C TYR A 238 -4.48 11.11 9.18
N PRO A 239 -5.28 12.09 8.73
CA PRO A 239 -6.65 11.86 8.33
C PRO A 239 -6.72 10.85 7.19
N LYS A 240 -7.72 9.96 7.24
CA LYS A 240 -7.98 9.00 6.15
C LYS A 240 -8.37 9.77 4.90
N ARG A 241 -7.94 9.24 3.75
CA ARG A 241 -8.43 9.75 2.47
C ARG A 241 -9.72 9.01 2.10
N GLU A 242 -10.80 9.78 1.98
CA GLU A 242 -12.00 9.32 1.29
C GLU A 242 -11.71 9.33 -0.21
N PHE A 243 -12.08 8.23 -0.88
CA PHE A 243 -11.82 8.05 -2.30
C PHE A 243 -13.15 7.83 -3.02
N ASP A 244 -13.56 8.85 -3.76
CA ASP A 244 -14.76 8.79 -4.58
C ASP A 244 -14.39 8.39 -6.01
N MET A 245 -14.98 7.29 -6.47
CA MET A 245 -14.90 6.88 -7.86
C MET A 245 -16.27 7.06 -8.51
N PHE A 246 -16.36 8.00 -9.46
CA PHE A 246 -17.60 8.28 -10.22
C PHE A 246 -18.84 8.52 -9.32
N GLY A 247 -18.65 9.14 -8.15
CA GLY A 247 -19.74 9.44 -7.21
C GLY A 247 -20.05 8.33 -6.20
N PHE A 248 -19.27 7.24 -6.18
CA PHE A 248 -19.35 6.20 -5.16
C PHE A 248 -18.12 6.20 -4.26
N GLU A 249 -18.35 6.27 -2.94
CA GLU A 249 -17.31 6.05 -1.93
C GLU A 249 -16.83 4.60 -2.00
N LEU A 250 -15.67 4.38 -2.60
CA LEU A 250 -15.08 3.06 -2.78
C LEU A 250 -13.69 3.04 -2.16
N HIS A 251 -13.42 2.01 -1.35
CA HIS A 251 -12.08 1.84 -0.81
C HIS A 251 -11.06 1.73 -1.94
N TRP A 252 -9.97 2.51 -1.88
CA TRP A 252 -8.96 2.60 -2.94
C TRP A 252 -8.40 1.24 -3.39
N LEU A 253 -8.33 0.28 -2.47
CA LEU A 253 -7.88 -1.09 -2.74
C LEU A 253 -8.84 -1.81 -3.70
N LEU A 254 -10.15 -1.72 -3.44
CA LEU A 254 -11.17 -2.34 -4.27
C LEU A 254 -11.19 -1.68 -5.65
N SER A 255 -11.10 -0.34 -5.67
CA SER A 255 -10.94 0.48 -6.86
C SER A 255 -9.78 0.00 -7.74
N PHE A 256 -8.59 -0.16 -7.15
CA PHE A 256 -7.40 -0.65 -7.85
C PHE A 256 -7.62 -2.04 -8.46
N PHE A 257 -8.13 -2.99 -7.68
CA PHE A 257 -8.34 -4.35 -8.15
C PHE A 257 -9.37 -4.44 -9.27
N LEU A 258 -10.52 -3.76 -9.12
CA LEU A 258 -11.58 -3.75 -10.13
C LEU A 258 -11.08 -3.14 -11.45
N LEU A 259 -10.44 -1.97 -11.39
CA LEU A 259 -9.90 -1.30 -12.58
C LEU A 259 -8.78 -2.10 -13.24
N SER A 260 -7.89 -2.69 -12.44
CA SER A 260 -6.80 -3.54 -12.96
C SER A 260 -7.33 -4.80 -13.62
N LEU A 261 -8.38 -5.41 -13.05
CA LEU A 261 -9.04 -6.58 -13.60
C LEU A 261 -9.73 -6.26 -14.93
N VAL A 262 -10.47 -5.15 -14.99
CA VAL A 262 -11.11 -4.66 -16.22
C VAL A 262 -10.07 -4.40 -17.30
N SER A 263 -8.96 -3.72 -16.96
CA SER A 263 -7.84 -3.49 -17.89
C SER A 263 -7.26 -4.79 -18.41
N GLY A 264 -6.96 -5.74 -17.51
CA GLY A 264 -6.44 -7.06 -17.88
C GLY A 264 -7.39 -7.82 -18.81
N PHE A 265 -8.69 -7.85 -18.53
CA PHE A 265 -9.67 -8.51 -19.39
C PHE A 265 -9.81 -7.85 -20.75
N ALA A 266 -9.81 -6.51 -20.82
CA ALA A 266 -9.88 -5.77 -22.07
C ALA A 266 -8.69 -6.11 -22.99
N PHE A 267 -7.48 -6.24 -22.43
CA PHE A 267 -6.25 -6.50 -23.20
C PHE A 267 -5.91 -7.97 -23.38
N LYS A 268 -6.61 -8.89 -22.70
CA LYS A 268 -6.40 -10.34 -22.79
C LYS A 268 -6.35 -10.84 -24.23
N ARG A 269 -7.31 -10.42 -25.05
CA ARG A 269 -7.43 -10.89 -26.44
C ARG A 269 -6.31 -10.35 -27.31
N PHE A 270 -5.93 -9.08 -27.13
CA PHE A 270 -4.83 -8.45 -27.86
C PHE A 270 -3.49 -9.12 -27.54
N LEU A 271 -3.26 -9.43 -26.26
CA LEU A 271 -2.02 -10.05 -25.79
C LEU A 271 -2.01 -11.59 -25.88
N ARG A 272 -3.08 -12.20 -26.43
CA ARG A 272 -3.23 -13.65 -26.65
C ARG A 272 -2.97 -14.48 -25.38
N VAL A 273 -3.58 -14.06 -24.27
CA VAL A 273 -3.46 -14.75 -22.98
C VAL A 273 -4.68 -15.62 -22.74
N GLU A 274 -4.45 -16.89 -22.43
CA GLU A 274 -5.46 -17.79 -21.90
C GLU A 274 -5.48 -17.71 -20.37
N PHE A 275 -6.66 -17.35 -19.86
CA PHE A 275 -7.11 -17.67 -18.51
C PHE A 275 -8.08 -18.84 -18.64
#